data_AF-A0A8T2AGZ9-F1
#
_entry.id   AF-A0A8T2AGZ9-F1
#
_cell.length_a   1.000
_cell.length_b   1.000
_cell.length_c   1.000
_cell.angle_alpha   90.00
_cell.angle_beta   90.00
_cell.angle_gamma   90.00
#
_symmetry.space_group_name_H-M   'P 1'
#
loop_
_entity.id
_entity.type
_entity.pdbx_description
1 polymer ?
#
loop_
_entity_poly.entity_id
_entity_poly.type
_entity_poly.pdbx_seq_one_letter_code
_entity_poly.pdbx_strand_id
1 'polypeptide(L)'
;MKLRRIVGSISTLVKDKLSSSSPSSSSSRQIFTACSSSWQRDASSKLSEALPGNHIKWASLGSVRNSRFASGYTPLQPKPLDSIMDLARAKTKSPEELTSIWDDYHLGRGHIGITMKAQLYRLLEQRASECRYFVIPLWRGNGYITMFAQVEAPHMIFTGLEDYKARGTQAAPYLTTTFYTELSETKDLVFIRGDVVFTSKLTDEEAKWIMETAQSFYLNDSRYKLLERFNKHTHDFEFKDVLQALDMPVL
;
A
#
# COMPACT_ATOMS: atom_id res chain seq x y z
N MET A 1 0.94 -19.24 -2.81
CA MET A 1 1.82 -19.28 -4.01
C MET A 1 1.63 -18.07 -4.92
N LYS A 2 0.41 -17.80 -5.47
CA LYS A 2 0.12 -16.67 -6.39
C LYS A 2 0.81 -15.33 -6.05
N LEU A 3 0.62 -14.83 -4.82
CA LEU A 3 1.03 -13.48 -4.41
C LEU A 3 2.52 -13.15 -4.63
N ARG A 4 3.43 -14.12 -4.50
CA ARG A 4 4.87 -13.90 -4.74
C ARG A 4 5.25 -13.82 -6.23
N ARG A 5 4.41 -14.32 -7.15
CA ARG A 5 4.58 -14.08 -8.61
C ARG A 5 4.16 -12.66 -8.97
N ILE A 6 3.00 -12.22 -8.46
CA ILE A 6 2.41 -10.89 -8.73
C ILE A 6 3.40 -9.76 -8.41
N VAL A 7 3.99 -9.79 -7.20
CA VAL A 7 5.00 -8.80 -6.79
C VAL A 7 6.31 -8.95 -7.58
N GLY A 8 6.67 -10.18 -7.97
CA GLY A 8 7.89 -10.48 -8.73
C GLY A 8 7.91 -9.88 -10.14
N SER A 9 6.79 -9.92 -10.87
CA SER A 9 6.67 -9.38 -12.22
C SER A 9 6.79 -7.85 -12.32
N ILE A 10 6.62 -7.12 -11.21
CA ILE A 10 6.80 -5.67 -11.18
C ILE A 10 8.31 -5.30 -11.11
N SER A 11 9.14 -6.18 -10.55
CA SER A 11 10.59 -5.93 -10.34
C SER A 11 11.38 -5.73 -11.64
N THR A 12 10.88 -6.23 -12.77
CA THR A 12 11.54 -6.17 -14.09
C THR A 12 11.30 -4.87 -14.85
N LEU A 13 10.46 -3.96 -14.34
CA LEU A 13 10.09 -2.70 -15.00
C LEU A 13 10.73 -1.44 -14.40
N VAL A 14 11.56 -1.58 -13.35
CA VAL A 14 12.19 -0.44 -12.62
C VAL A 14 13.73 -0.53 -12.66
N LYS A 15 14.28 -1.12 -13.73
CA LYS A 15 15.73 -1.19 -13.97
C LYS A 15 16.05 -1.06 -15.45
N ASP A 16 16.06 0.18 -15.94
CA ASP A 16 16.94 0.52 -17.05
C ASP A 16 17.33 2.01 -17.05
N LYS A 17 18.47 2.33 -17.66
CA LYS A 17 18.99 3.67 -18.00
C LYS A 17 19.15 4.71 -16.86
N LEU A 18 20.32 4.67 -16.22
CA LEU A 18 21.11 5.89 -15.96
C LEU A 18 22.59 5.60 -16.24
N SER A 19 23.16 6.19 -17.30
CA SER A 19 24.56 5.98 -17.69
C SER A 19 25.09 7.10 -18.59
N SER A 20 26.25 7.68 -18.21
CA SER A 20 26.93 8.84 -18.86
C SER A 20 26.15 10.16 -18.78
N SER A 21 26.78 11.35 -18.77
CA SER A 21 28.20 11.71 -18.99
C SER A 21 28.64 12.94 -18.16
N SER A 22 29.93 13.05 -17.86
CA SER A 22 30.61 14.30 -17.44
C SER A 22 31.50 14.83 -18.59
N PRO A 23 31.98 16.09 -18.57
CA PRO A 23 33.35 16.30 -18.07
C PRO A 23 33.72 17.71 -17.50
N SER A 24 34.73 17.73 -16.61
CA SER A 24 35.71 18.83 -16.38
C SER A 24 35.20 20.17 -15.74
N SER A 25 36.04 21.05 -15.15
CA SER A 25 37.52 21.08 -15.05
C SER A 25 38.08 21.67 -13.73
N SER A 26 39.23 21.11 -13.30
CA SER A 26 40.36 21.64 -12.49
C SER A 26 40.30 22.99 -11.72
N SER A 27 40.79 22.96 -10.46
CA SER A 27 42.08 23.61 -10.07
C SER A 27 42.61 23.16 -8.70
N SER A 28 43.92 23.31 -8.45
CA SER A 28 44.65 22.63 -7.35
C SER A 28 45.53 23.56 -6.47
N ARG A 29 45.78 23.13 -5.23
CA ARG A 29 47.00 23.33 -4.37
C ARG A 29 46.81 22.44 -3.09
N GLN A 30 47.73 21.60 -2.58
CA GLN A 30 49.17 21.70 -2.23
C GLN A 30 49.45 22.61 -1.00
N ILE A 31 50.12 22.21 0.11
CA ILE A 31 50.55 20.90 0.73
C ILE A 31 50.56 21.11 2.30
N PHE A 32 51.20 20.41 3.28
CA PHE A 32 52.27 19.38 3.37
C PHE A 32 52.25 18.60 4.74
N THR A 33 52.70 17.34 4.72
CA THR A 33 53.46 16.50 5.69
C THR A 33 53.70 16.87 7.18
N ALA A 34 53.49 15.90 8.11
CA ALA A 34 54.43 15.54 9.21
C ALA A 34 54.15 14.18 9.96
N CYS A 35 55.11 13.25 9.84
CA CYS A 35 55.57 12.18 10.75
C CYS A 35 54.71 11.53 11.88
N SER A 36 54.33 10.26 11.65
CA SER A 36 54.63 9.05 12.45
C SER A 36 54.63 9.02 14.00
N SER A 37 53.96 7.99 14.55
CA SER A 37 54.63 6.97 15.38
C SER A 37 53.95 5.60 15.21
N SER A 38 54.67 4.50 15.42
CA SER A 38 54.24 3.14 15.09
C SER A 38 54.32 2.18 16.27
N TRP A 39 53.30 1.35 16.45
CA TRP A 39 53.34 0.14 17.28
C TRP A 39 52.69 -1.01 16.53
N GLN A 40 53.51 -1.98 16.09
CA GLN A 40 53.05 -3.19 15.42
C GLN A 40 52.56 -4.24 16.43
N ARG A 41 51.66 -5.12 15.98
CA ARG A 41 51.64 -6.53 16.38
C ARG A 41 50.94 -7.35 15.31
N ASP A 42 51.70 -8.18 14.61
CA ASP A 42 51.20 -9.06 13.55
C ASP A 42 50.48 -10.29 14.10
N ALA A 43 49.42 -10.71 13.41
CA ALA A 43 48.81 -12.04 13.52
C ALA A 43 48.17 -12.39 12.16
N SER A 44 48.69 -13.41 11.48
CA SER A 44 48.40 -13.61 10.05
C SER A 44 47.42 -14.76 9.73
N SER A 45 46.45 -14.41 8.88
CA SER A 45 45.90 -15.24 7.78
C SER A 45 44.76 -16.26 8.00
N LYS A 46 44.06 -16.50 6.89
CA LYS A 46 43.18 -17.65 6.50
C LYS A 46 41.73 -17.69 6.97
N LEU A 47 40.85 -17.17 6.11
CA LEU A 47 39.69 -17.91 5.56
C LEU A 47 39.29 -17.27 4.20
N SER A 48 39.97 -17.60 3.10
CA SER A 48 39.63 -18.67 2.14
C SER A 48 38.24 -18.54 1.49
N GLU A 49 38.22 -18.20 0.19
CA GLU A 49 37.03 -18.16 -0.65
C GLU A 49 36.46 -19.56 -0.97
N ALA A 50 35.14 -19.66 -1.11
CA ALA A 50 34.48 -20.64 -1.99
C ALA A 50 33.02 -20.23 -2.28
N LEU A 51 32.64 -20.13 -3.55
CA LEU A 51 31.25 -20.11 -3.99
C LEU A 51 30.76 -21.58 -4.13
N PRO A 52 29.45 -21.86 -3.96
CA PRO A 52 28.54 -21.71 -5.09
C PRO A 52 27.16 -21.12 -4.75
N GLY A 53 26.52 -20.50 -5.73
CA GLY A 53 25.11 -20.08 -5.63
C GLY A 53 24.19 -21.30 -5.52
N ASN A 54 23.32 -21.34 -4.52
CA ASN A 54 22.56 -22.53 -4.17
C ASN A 54 21.04 -22.28 -4.29
N HIS A 55 20.36 -23.07 -5.12
CA HIS A 55 18.92 -22.94 -5.36
C HIS A 55 18.13 -23.41 -4.13
N ILE A 56 17.60 -22.48 -3.34
CA ILE A 56 16.74 -22.80 -2.19
C ILE A 56 15.51 -23.59 -2.67
N LYS A 57 15.30 -24.81 -2.16
CA LYS A 57 14.13 -25.64 -2.49
C LYS A 57 12.86 -25.09 -1.84
N TRP A 58 11.94 -24.59 -2.66
CA TRP A 58 10.70 -23.91 -2.24
C TRP A 58 9.54 -24.84 -1.77
N ALA A 59 9.79 -26.12 -1.52
CA ALA A 59 8.73 -27.14 -1.40
C ALA A 59 8.01 -27.19 -0.03
N SER A 60 8.60 -26.67 1.05
CA SER A 60 8.20 -27.04 2.43
C SER A 60 7.24 -26.07 3.15
N LEU A 61 6.49 -25.22 2.44
CA LEU A 61 5.58 -24.23 3.04
C LEU A 61 4.14 -24.34 2.51
N GLY A 62 3.60 -25.57 2.52
CA GLY A 62 2.17 -25.84 2.37
C GLY A 62 1.45 -25.79 3.72
N SER A 63 0.99 -24.62 4.15
CA SER A 63 -0.02 -24.49 5.21
C SER A 63 -0.70 -23.12 5.10
N VAL A 64 -2.03 -23.08 5.28
CA VAL A 64 -2.74 -21.82 5.50
C VAL A 64 -2.33 -21.30 6.87
N ARG A 65 -1.80 -20.08 6.92
CA ARG A 65 -1.38 -19.43 8.17
C ARG A 65 -1.81 -17.98 8.14
N ASN A 66 -2.66 -17.60 9.09
CA ASN A 66 -3.27 -16.27 9.19
C ASN A 66 -2.19 -15.19 9.17
N SER A 67 -2.46 -14.05 8.52
CA SER A 67 -1.52 -12.94 8.42
C SER A 67 -1.23 -12.35 9.81
N ARG A 68 -0.14 -12.80 10.43
CA ARG A 68 0.46 -12.11 11.57
C ARG A 68 1.38 -11.04 11.03
N PHE A 69 1.07 -9.80 11.37
CA PHE A 69 1.93 -8.64 11.15
C PHE A 69 3.18 -8.71 12.06
N ALA A 70 4.09 -7.74 11.92
CA ALA A 70 5.29 -7.63 12.74
C ALA A 70 4.97 -7.59 14.25
N SER A 71 5.85 -8.15 15.07
CA SER A 71 5.78 -8.03 16.54
C SER A 71 5.78 -6.55 16.96
N GLY A 72 4.72 -6.10 17.62
CA GLY A 72 4.48 -4.69 17.98
C GLY A 72 3.41 -4.01 17.12
N TYR A 73 3.06 -4.55 15.95
CA TYR A 73 1.87 -4.13 15.21
C TYR A 73 0.69 -5.03 15.59
N THR A 74 -0.11 -4.55 16.55
CA THR A 74 -1.51 -4.99 16.66
C THR A 74 -2.27 -4.32 15.51
N PRO A 75 -2.89 -5.06 14.56
CA PRO A 75 -3.82 -4.43 13.62
C PRO A 75 -4.88 -3.70 14.43
N LEU A 76 -5.09 -2.42 14.11
CA LEU A 76 -6.01 -1.54 14.84
C LEU A 76 -7.35 -2.25 14.96
N GLN A 77 -7.73 -2.63 16.18
CA GLN A 77 -9.01 -3.28 16.44
C GLN A 77 -10.10 -2.30 15.99
N PRO A 78 -10.92 -2.65 14.97
CA PRO A 78 -11.86 -1.70 14.39
C PRO A 78 -12.82 -1.20 15.48
N LYS A 79 -12.90 0.12 15.64
CA LYS A 79 -13.86 0.72 16.56
C LYS A 79 -15.27 0.40 16.04
N PRO A 80 -16.14 -0.28 16.81
CA PRO A 80 -17.51 -0.55 16.35
C PRO A 80 -18.27 0.76 16.14
N LEU A 81 -19.23 0.80 15.21
CA LEU A 81 -19.87 2.06 14.79
C LEU A 81 -20.58 2.77 15.96
N ASP A 82 -21.11 2.03 16.93
CA ASP A 82 -21.75 2.56 18.15
C ASP A 82 -20.79 3.36 19.05
N SER A 83 -19.49 3.06 19.02
CA SER A 83 -18.43 3.82 19.71
C SER A 83 -18.02 5.11 18.98
N ILE A 84 -18.55 5.34 17.77
CA ILE A 84 -18.31 6.52 16.93
C ILE A 84 -19.59 7.37 16.80
N MET A 85 -20.75 6.71 16.67
CA MET A 85 -22.04 7.33 16.38
C MET A 85 -23.17 6.65 17.19
N ASP A 86 -23.98 7.45 17.87
CA ASP A 86 -25.19 6.99 18.56
C ASP A 86 -26.20 6.38 17.55
N LEU A 87 -26.29 5.05 17.51
CA LEU A 87 -27.16 4.30 16.61
C LEU A 87 -28.66 4.43 16.96
N ALA A 88 -29.01 4.83 18.18
CA ALA A 88 -30.41 5.10 18.54
C ALA A 88 -30.85 6.45 17.93
N ARG A 89 -30.02 7.48 18.07
CA ARG A 89 -30.23 8.80 17.46
C ARG A 89 -30.01 8.81 15.94
N ALA A 90 -29.21 7.88 15.39
CA ALA A 90 -29.05 7.75 13.94
C ALA A 90 -30.32 7.28 13.22
N LYS A 91 -31.16 6.46 13.88
CA LYS A 91 -32.41 5.94 13.30
C LYS A 91 -33.39 7.05 12.89
N THR A 92 -33.43 8.16 13.62
CA THR A 92 -34.36 9.27 13.36
C THR A 92 -33.89 10.27 12.31
N LYS A 93 -32.66 10.11 11.77
CA LYS A 93 -32.03 11.07 10.84
C LYS A 93 -32.11 10.65 9.37
N SER A 94 -31.98 11.61 8.47
CA SER A 94 -31.86 11.34 7.03
C SER A 94 -30.45 10.83 6.64
N PRO A 95 -30.29 10.15 5.49
CA PRO A 95 -28.97 9.76 4.99
C PRO A 95 -28.01 10.95 4.79
N GLU A 96 -28.54 12.10 4.40
CA GLU A 96 -27.80 13.34 4.16
C GLU A 96 -27.29 13.93 5.49
N GLU A 97 -28.15 14.02 6.51
CA GLU A 97 -27.74 14.41 7.87
C GLU A 97 -26.65 13.48 8.41
N LEU A 98 -26.83 12.16 8.26
CA LEU A 98 -25.89 11.15 8.72
C LEU A 98 -24.53 11.24 8.01
N THR A 99 -24.52 11.63 6.73
CA THR A 99 -23.30 11.88 5.98
C THR A 99 -22.56 13.11 6.51
N SER A 100 -23.24 14.25 6.70
CA SER A 100 -22.63 15.45 7.31
C SER A 100 -22.00 15.12 8.66
N ILE A 101 -22.74 14.43 9.54
CA ILE A 101 -22.26 14.05 10.88
C ILE A 101 -21.02 13.16 10.82
N TRP A 102 -20.91 12.28 9.82
CA TRP A 102 -19.74 11.43 9.63
C TRP A 102 -18.51 12.22 9.18
N ASP A 103 -18.70 13.16 8.24
CA ASP A 103 -17.63 14.01 7.71
C ASP A 103 -17.17 15.02 8.78
N ASP A 104 -18.11 15.71 9.45
CA ASP A 104 -17.90 16.63 10.58
C ASP A 104 -17.17 15.94 11.75
N TYR A 105 -17.40 14.64 11.96
CA TYR A 105 -16.70 13.87 13.00
C TYR A 105 -15.24 13.57 12.62
N HIS A 106 -14.92 13.34 11.35
CA HIS A 106 -13.56 12.96 10.94
C HIS A 106 -12.67 14.16 10.59
N LEU A 107 -13.27 15.31 10.27
CA LEU A 107 -12.58 16.56 9.94
C LEU A 107 -11.48 16.93 10.96
N GLY A 108 -10.23 16.96 10.51
CA GLY A 108 -9.06 17.38 11.30
C GLY A 108 -8.62 16.41 12.39
N ARG A 109 -9.02 15.11 12.35
CA ARG A 109 -8.73 14.13 13.41
C ARG A 109 -7.65 13.07 13.08
N GLY A 110 -6.90 13.22 11.99
CA GLY A 110 -5.89 12.23 11.56
C GLY A 110 -6.53 10.93 11.05
N HIS A 111 -7.75 11.05 10.51
CA HIS A 111 -8.64 9.96 10.12
C HIS A 111 -9.45 10.41 8.91
N ILE A 112 -9.63 9.55 7.91
CA ILE A 112 -10.51 9.85 6.78
C ILE A 112 -11.93 9.34 7.05
N GLY A 113 -12.91 10.19 6.78
CA GLY A 113 -14.33 9.84 6.66
C GLY A 113 -14.74 9.85 5.19
N ILE A 114 -15.42 8.78 4.75
CA ILE A 114 -16.09 8.67 3.45
C ILE A 114 -17.43 7.93 3.68
N THR A 115 -18.46 8.20 2.88
CA THR A 115 -19.70 7.40 2.85
C THR A 115 -19.94 6.82 1.45
N MET A 116 -20.66 5.71 1.35
CA MET A 116 -21.10 5.14 0.07
C MET A 116 -22.47 4.48 0.17
N LYS A 117 -23.16 4.32 -0.96
CA LYS A 117 -24.43 3.59 -1.02
C LYS A 117 -24.27 2.10 -0.74
N ALA A 118 -25.24 1.47 -0.10
CA ALA A 118 -25.21 0.04 0.24
C ALA A 118 -25.09 -0.85 -1.01
N GLN A 119 -25.75 -0.48 -2.12
CA GLN A 119 -25.63 -1.21 -3.39
C GLN A 119 -24.21 -1.13 -3.98
N LEU A 120 -23.51 0.01 -3.82
CA LEU A 120 -22.13 0.17 -4.30
C LEU A 120 -21.17 -0.65 -3.43
N TYR A 121 -21.35 -0.67 -2.10
CA TYR A 121 -20.57 -1.53 -1.22
C TYR A 121 -20.70 -3.02 -1.62
N ARG A 122 -21.92 -3.52 -1.85
CA ARG A 122 -22.16 -4.91 -2.27
C ARG A 122 -21.44 -5.27 -3.58
N LEU A 123 -21.44 -4.36 -4.57
CA LEU A 123 -20.70 -4.55 -5.83
C LEU A 123 -19.18 -4.61 -5.59
N LEU A 124 -18.66 -3.72 -4.76
CA LEU A 124 -17.24 -3.68 -4.37
C LEU A 124 -16.84 -4.95 -3.62
N GLU A 125 -17.65 -5.42 -2.67
CA GLU A 125 -17.41 -6.64 -1.88
C GLU A 125 -17.42 -7.89 -2.77
N GLN A 126 -18.42 -8.02 -3.65
CA GLN A 126 -18.49 -9.10 -4.64
C GLN A 126 -17.23 -9.13 -5.51
N ARG A 127 -16.84 -8.00 -6.11
CA ARG A 127 -15.66 -7.89 -6.98
C ARG A 127 -14.35 -8.12 -6.22
N ALA A 128 -14.26 -7.65 -4.98
CA ALA A 128 -13.12 -7.91 -4.12
C ALA A 128 -12.97 -9.39 -3.76
N SER A 129 -14.06 -10.15 -3.61
CA SER A 129 -14.01 -11.58 -3.27
C SER A 129 -13.19 -12.40 -4.30
N GLU A 130 -13.27 -12.04 -5.58
CA GLU A 130 -12.48 -12.64 -6.66
C GLU A 130 -11.10 -11.98 -6.84
N CYS A 131 -11.05 -10.65 -6.72
CA CYS A 131 -9.90 -9.82 -7.05
C CYS A 131 -9.40 -9.05 -5.80
N ARG A 132 -8.78 -9.76 -4.85
CA ARG A 132 -8.42 -9.23 -3.52
C ARG A 132 -7.23 -8.27 -3.48
N TYR A 133 -6.46 -8.11 -4.56
CA TYR A 133 -5.19 -7.37 -4.56
C TYR A 133 -5.12 -6.33 -5.69
N PHE A 134 -4.46 -5.20 -5.46
CA PHE A 134 -4.14 -4.25 -6.53
C PHE A 134 -2.91 -3.38 -6.22
N VAL A 135 -2.46 -2.59 -7.19
CA VAL A 135 -1.39 -1.58 -7.05
C VAL A 135 -1.88 -0.22 -7.53
N ILE A 136 -1.74 0.80 -6.70
CA ILE A 136 -2.21 2.17 -6.95
C ILE A 136 -1.00 3.11 -6.94
N PRO A 137 -0.72 3.86 -8.02
CA PRO A 137 0.25 4.96 -7.97
C PRO A 137 -0.32 6.12 -7.15
N LEU A 138 0.45 6.64 -6.19
CA LEU A 138 0.18 7.90 -5.50
C LEU A 138 1.19 8.94 -6.01
N TRP A 139 0.72 9.98 -6.69
CA TRP A 139 1.60 10.99 -7.28
C TRP A 139 2.27 11.87 -6.21
N ARG A 140 3.58 12.08 -6.33
CA ARG A 140 4.41 12.91 -5.44
C ARG A 140 5.50 13.62 -6.22
N GLY A 141 5.44 14.95 -6.25
CA GLY A 141 6.45 15.78 -6.91
C GLY A 141 6.56 15.48 -8.42
N ASN A 142 7.69 14.91 -8.82
CA ASN A 142 8.03 14.56 -10.21
C ASN A 142 7.82 13.08 -10.56
N GLY A 143 7.10 12.32 -9.74
CA GLY A 143 6.80 10.91 -10.00
C GLY A 143 5.71 10.37 -9.08
N TYR A 144 5.75 9.08 -8.76
CA TYR A 144 4.79 8.43 -7.86
C TYR A 144 5.47 7.44 -6.91
N ILE A 145 4.84 7.16 -5.78
CA ILE A 145 5.09 5.94 -5.01
C ILE A 145 3.96 4.94 -5.27
N THR A 146 4.26 3.64 -5.31
CA THR A 146 3.22 2.62 -5.51
C THR A 146 2.73 2.10 -4.17
N MET A 147 1.42 2.13 -3.96
CA MET A 147 0.74 1.53 -2.83
C MET A 147 0.19 0.16 -3.22
N PHE A 148 0.50 -0.87 -2.43
CA PHE A 148 -0.10 -2.19 -2.54
C PHE A 148 -1.39 -2.24 -1.72
N ALA A 149 -2.51 -2.49 -2.40
CA ALA A 149 -3.84 -2.59 -1.80
C ALA A 149 -4.23 -4.06 -1.60
N GLN A 150 -4.73 -4.38 -0.40
CA GLN A 150 -5.30 -5.68 -0.06
C GLN A 150 -6.74 -5.48 0.45
N VAL A 151 -7.70 -6.23 -0.08
CA VAL A 151 -9.08 -6.25 0.42
C VAL A 151 -9.33 -7.51 1.23
N GLU A 152 -9.92 -7.34 2.40
CA GLU A 152 -10.32 -8.37 3.36
C GLU A 152 -11.61 -7.88 4.03
N ALA A 153 -12.72 -7.89 3.27
CA ALA A 153 -14.00 -7.31 3.68
C ALA A 153 -14.39 -7.78 5.11
N PRO A 154 -14.78 -6.86 6.02
CA PRO A 154 -15.13 -5.45 5.79
C PRO A 154 -13.96 -4.45 5.87
N HIS A 155 -12.73 -4.84 5.52
CA HIS A 155 -11.53 -3.99 5.58
C HIS A 155 -10.77 -3.85 4.25
N MET A 156 -10.04 -2.74 4.10
CA MET A 156 -8.91 -2.62 3.17
C MET A 156 -7.62 -2.21 3.89
N ILE A 157 -6.50 -2.67 3.36
CA ILE A 157 -5.16 -2.44 3.91
C ILE A 157 -4.27 -1.92 2.78
N PHE A 158 -3.64 -0.78 2.99
CA PHE A 158 -2.75 -0.15 2.01
C PHE A 158 -1.33 -0.02 2.58
N THR A 159 -0.36 -0.63 1.89
CA THR A 159 1.05 -0.70 2.32
C THR A 159 1.94 -0.19 1.19
N GLY A 160 3.03 0.53 1.49
CA GLY A 160 4.01 0.90 0.45
C GLY A 160 4.57 -0.35 -0.25
N LEU A 161 4.54 -0.39 -1.59
CA LEU A 161 4.90 -1.60 -2.35
C LEU A 161 6.34 -2.05 -2.11
N GLU A 162 7.30 -1.13 -2.00
CA GLU A 162 8.71 -1.45 -1.71
C GLU A 162 8.89 -1.97 -0.28
N ASP A 163 8.12 -1.45 0.68
CA ASP A 163 8.08 -1.97 2.05
C ASP A 163 7.48 -3.38 2.10
N TYR A 164 6.43 -3.64 1.30
CA TYR A 164 5.84 -4.98 1.16
C TYR A 164 6.77 -5.96 0.43
N LYS A 165 7.52 -5.51 -0.58
CA LYS A 165 8.59 -6.31 -1.22
C LYS A 165 9.68 -6.70 -0.21
N ALA A 166 10.11 -5.75 0.63
CA ALA A 166 11.18 -5.96 1.59
C ALA A 166 10.76 -6.82 2.81
N ARG A 167 9.53 -6.68 3.31
CA ARG A 167 9.09 -7.27 4.60
C ARG A 167 7.87 -8.21 4.49
N GLY A 168 7.24 -8.32 3.33
CA GLY A 168 6.04 -9.14 3.13
C GLY A 168 4.91 -8.74 4.08
N THR A 169 4.25 -9.72 4.72
CA THR A 169 3.22 -9.45 5.74
C THR A 169 3.76 -8.81 7.03
N GLN A 170 5.09 -8.68 7.18
CA GLN A 170 5.69 -7.92 8.29
C GLN A 170 5.86 -6.43 7.95
N ALA A 171 5.50 -6.00 6.73
CA ALA A 171 5.35 -4.59 6.43
C ALA A 171 4.11 -4.04 7.16
N ALA A 172 4.31 -3.03 8.00
CA ALA A 172 3.20 -2.29 8.59
C ALA A 172 2.52 -1.43 7.50
N PRO A 173 1.19 -1.42 7.42
CA PRO A 173 0.46 -0.61 6.46
C PRO A 173 0.58 0.88 6.76
N TYR A 174 0.30 1.71 5.76
CA TYR A 174 0.26 3.18 5.89
C TYR A 174 -1.17 3.65 6.21
N LEU A 175 -2.18 2.93 5.70
CA LEU A 175 -3.60 3.19 5.90
C LEU A 175 -4.34 1.85 6.07
N THR A 176 -5.23 1.77 7.05
CA THR A 176 -6.20 0.68 7.20
C THR A 176 -7.61 1.25 7.23
N THR A 177 -8.53 0.72 6.44
CA THR A 177 -9.92 1.19 6.39
C THR A 177 -10.91 0.10 6.78
N THR A 178 -12.05 0.53 7.33
CA THR A 178 -13.17 -0.32 7.76
C THR A 178 -14.47 0.23 7.21
N PHE A 179 -15.31 -0.68 6.71
CA PHE A 179 -16.65 -0.41 6.21
C PHE A 179 -17.68 -0.82 7.27
N TYR A 180 -18.59 0.09 7.62
CA TYR A 180 -19.66 -0.11 8.60
C TYR A 180 -21.00 -0.24 7.88
N THR A 181 -21.56 -1.45 7.90
CA THR A 181 -22.76 -1.84 7.16
C THR A 181 -24.04 -1.80 8.01
N GLU A 182 -23.96 -1.40 9.28
CA GLU A 182 -25.06 -1.44 10.26
C GLU A 182 -26.30 -0.63 9.86
N LEU A 183 -26.14 0.44 9.06
CA LEU A 183 -27.25 1.23 8.51
C LEU A 183 -27.55 0.93 7.03
N SER A 184 -26.90 -0.06 6.42
CA SER A 184 -27.00 -0.32 4.98
C SER A 184 -28.41 -0.70 4.52
N GLU A 185 -29.13 -1.49 5.33
CA GLU A 185 -30.51 -1.91 5.03
C GLU A 185 -31.56 -0.85 5.36
N THR A 186 -31.26 0.07 6.30
CA THR A 186 -32.24 1.03 6.84
C THR A 186 -32.06 2.47 6.34
N LYS A 187 -30.91 2.78 5.71
CA LYS A 187 -30.55 4.12 5.21
C LYS A 187 -29.90 4.12 3.81
N ASP A 188 -29.69 2.96 3.18
CA ASP A 188 -28.83 2.81 1.98
C ASP A 188 -27.41 3.38 2.18
N LEU A 189 -26.87 3.32 3.41
CA LEU A 189 -25.56 3.88 3.74
C LEU A 189 -24.59 2.84 4.31
N VAL A 190 -23.36 2.91 3.84
CA VAL A 190 -22.18 2.30 4.43
C VAL A 190 -21.20 3.41 4.77
N PHE A 191 -20.80 3.52 6.03
CA PHE A 191 -19.77 4.47 6.45
C PHE A 191 -18.40 3.83 6.27
N ILE A 192 -17.40 4.64 5.95
CA ILE A 192 -16.03 4.21 5.77
C ILE A 192 -15.14 5.09 6.64
N ARG A 193 -14.40 4.46 7.53
CA ARG A 193 -13.32 5.07 8.32
C ARG A 193 -12.00 4.59 7.77
N GLY A 194 -11.03 5.48 7.60
CA GLY A 194 -9.64 5.11 7.40
C GLY A 194 -8.74 5.69 8.48
N ASP A 195 -7.99 4.81 9.13
CA ASP A 195 -7.00 5.14 10.14
C ASP A 195 -5.61 5.21 9.48
N VAL A 196 -5.01 6.42 9.47
CA VAL A 196 -3.66 6.65 8.94
C VAL A 196 -2.64 6.18 9.97
N VAL A 197 -1.98 5.06 9.68
CA VAL A 197 -1.03 4.39 10.58
C VAL A 197 0.33 5.10 10.60
N PHE A 198 0.73 5.70 9.48
CA PHE A 198 1.99 6.43 9.35
C PHE A 198 1.77 7.82 8.74
N THR A 199 1.39 8.79 9.57
CA THR A 199 1.23 10.21 9.19
C THR A 199 2.52 10.85 8.64
N SER A 200 3.70 10.30 8.97
CA SER A 200 4.99 10.68 8.38
C SER A 200 5.28 10.06 6.99
N LYS A 201 4.36 9.23 6.49
CA LYS A 201 4.45 8.56 5.18
C LYS A 201 3.26 8.82 4.27
N LEU A 202 2.14 9.29 4.80
CA LEU A 202 0.87 9.50 4.10
C LEU A 202 0.06 10.61 4.80
N THR A 203 -0.46 11.59 4.08
CA THR A 203 -1.38 12.61 4.63
C THR A 203 -2.84 12.14 4.60
N ASP A 204 -3.74 12.84 5.28
CA ASP A 204 -5.17 12.52 5.28
C ASP A 204 -5.79 12.69 3.86
N GLU A 205 -5.33 13.67 3.08
CA GLU A 205 -5.76 13.90 1.70
C GLU A 205 -5.30 12.76 0.77
N GLU A 206 -4.03 12.35 0.88
CA GLU A 206 -3.49 11.22 0.12
C GLU A 206 -4.17 9.90 0.52
N ALA A 207 -4.47 9.71 1.81
CA ALA A 207 -5.20 8.56 2.30
C ALA A 207 -6.62 8.50 1.74
N LYS A 208 -7.33 9.63 1.72
CA LYS A 208 -8.66 9.75 1.10
C LYS A 208 -8.60 9.45 -0.40
N TRP A 209 -7.66 10.07 -1.10
CA TRP A 209 -7.46 9.87 -2.54
C TRP A 209 -7.14 8.41 -2.91
N ILE A 210 -6.29 7.71 -2.14
CA ILE A 210 -6.02 6.27 -2.34
C ILE A 210 -7.32 5.46 -2.17
N MET A 211 -8.10 5.76 -1.13
CA MET A 211 -9.33 5.01 -0.82
C MET A 211 -10.42 5.23 -1.88
N GLU A 212 -10.61 6.46 -2.35
CA GLU A 212 -11.53 6.80 -3.44
C GLU A 212 -11.06 6.20 -4.77
N THR A 213 -9.75 6.22 -5.03
CA THR A 213 -9.14 5.57 -6.19
C THR A 213 -9.40 4.06 -6.16
N ALA A 214 -9.15 3.39 -5.04
CA ALA A 214 -9.44 1.97 -4.86
C ALA A 214 -10.93 1.64 -5.10
N GLN A 215 -11.85 2.43 -4.53
CA GLN A 215 -13.28 2.29 -4.81
C GLN A 215 -13.59 2.43 -6.30
N SER A 216 -13.05 3.45 -6.98
CA SER A 216 -13.28 3.66 -8.41
C SER A 216 -12.82 2.46 -9.26
N PHE A 217 -11.77 1.76 -8.83
CA PHE A 217 -11.25 0.56 -9.48
C PHE A 217 -12.12 -0.69 -9.30
N TYR A 218 -12.86 -0.81 -8.19
CA TYR A 218 -13.86 -1.87 -8.01
C TYR A 218 -15.21 -1.51 -8.65
N LEU A 219 -15.61 -0.24 -8.60
CA LEU A 219 -16.95 0.20 -9.01
C LEU A 219 -17.09 0.46 -10.52
N ASN A 220 -16.04 0.93 -11.21
CA ASN A 220 -16.08 1.18 -12.66
C ASN A 220 -15.66 -0.06 -13.45
N ASP A 221 -16.49 -0.53 -14.37
CA ASP A 221 -16.29 -1.77 -15.14
C ASP A 221 -15.04 -1.76 -16.03
N SER A 222 -14.66 -0.61 -16.59
CA SER A 222 -13.46 -0.48 -17.41
C SER A 222 -12.19 -0.51 -16.54
N ARG A 223 -12.22 0.14 -15.38
CA ARG A 223 -11.13 0.08 -14.39
C ARG A 223 -11.03 -1.31 -13.74
N TYR A 224 -12.14 -2.00 -13.48
CA TYR A 224 -12.14 -3.33 -12.86
C TYR A 224 -11.41 -4.40 -13.71
N LYS A 225 -11.43 -4.29 -15.04
CA LYS A 225 -10.64 -5.15 -15.93
C LYS A 225 -9.13 -5.12 -15.65
N LEU A 226 -8.60 -4.03 -15.09
CA LEU A 226 -7.20 -3.95 -14.65
C LEU A 226 -6.95 -4.79 -13.38
N LEU A 227 -7.93 -4.87 -12.47
CA LEU A 227 -7.88 -5.71 -11.28
C LEU A 227 -8.00 -7.18 -11.66
N GLU A 228 -8.88 -7.51 -12.60
CA GLU A 228 -9.00 -8.86 -13.14
C GLU A 228 -7.69 -9.31 -13.81
N ARG A 229 -7.09 -8.46 -14.66
CA ARG A 229 -5.75 -8.75 -15.21
C ARG A 229 -4.71 -8.95 -14.09
N PHE A 230 -4.65 -8.07 -13.10
CA PHE A 230 -3.70 -8.19 -11.98
C PHE A 230 -3.84 -9.52 -11.20
N ASN A 231 -5.07 -9.91 -10.83
CA ASN A 231 -5.34 -11.07 -9.95
C ASN A 231 -5.47 -12.42 -10.68
N LYS A 232 -5.97 -12.42 -11.92
CA LYS A 232 -6.30 -13.61 -12.71
C LYS A 232 -5.29 -13.83 -13.85
N HIS A 233 -4.89 -12.77 -14.56
CA HIS A 233 -4.08 -12.81 -15.79
C HIS A 233 -2.78 -11.98 -15.68
N THR A 234 -2.01 -12.19 -14.62
CA THR A 234 -0.89 -11.31 -14.19
C THR A 234 0.21 -11.10 -15.25
N HIS A 235 0.28 -11.91 -16.30
CA HIS A 235 1.23 -11.74 -17.41
C HIS A 235 0.77 -10.69 -18.44
N ASP A 236 -0.54 -10.42 -18.52
CA ASP A 236 -1.16 -9.41 -19.39
C ASP A 236 -1.36 -8.07 -18.65
N PHE A 237 -0.90 -7.97 -17.40
CA PHE A 237 -1.00 -6.76 -16.60
C PHE A 237 0.21 -5.85 -16.84
N GLU A 238 -0.04 -4.67 -17.40
CA GLU A 238 0.95 -3.60 -17.54
C GLU A 238 0.61 -2.42 -16.61
N PHE A 239 1.59 -1.95 -15.84
CA PHE A 239 1.36 -0.85 -14.89
C PHE A 239 1.10 0.50 -15.58
N LYS A 240 1.57 0.68 -16.82
CA LYS A 240 1.28 1.87 -17.64
C LYS A 240 -0.22 2.08 -17.84
N ASP A 241 -0.99 0.99 -17.95
CA ASP A 241 -2.44 1.04 -18.14
C ASP A 241 -3.16 1.58 -16.89
N VAL A 242 -2.55 1.39 -15.70
CA VAL A 242 -3.05 1.95 -14.43
C VAL A 242 -2.76 3.45 -14.33
N LEU A 243 -1.59 3.90 -14.81
CA LEU A 243 -1.27 5.33 -14.93
C LEU A 243 -2.23 6.01 -15.91
N GLN A 244 -2.44 5.43 -17.10
CA GLN A 244 -3.38 5.92 -18.10
C GLN A 244 -4.82 5.96 -17.59
N ALA A 245 -5.27 4.93 -16.87
CA ALA A 245 -6.61 4.88 -16.28
C ALA A 245 -6.83 5.91 -15.15
N LEU A 246 -5.78 6.63 -14.71
CA LEU A 246 -5.78 7.69 -13.71
C LEU A 246 -5.26 9.03 -14.28
N ASP A 247 -5.16 9.15 -15.61
CA ASP A 247 -4.68 10.34 -16.32
C ASP A 247 -3.28 10.82 -15.87
N MET A 248 -2.46 9.91 -15.34
CA MET A 248 -1.11 10.20 -14.85
C MET A 248 -0.07 10.13 -15.98
N PRO A 249 0.98 10.99 -15.95
CA PRO A 249 2.12 10.88 -16.85
C PRO A 249 2.76 9.49 -16.82
N VAL A 250 2.92 8.90 -18.01
CA VAL A 250 3.80 7.75 -18.22
C VAL A 250 5.23 8.28 -18.41
N LEU A 251 6.08 8.02 -17.41
CA LEU A 251 7.49 8.39 -17.36
C LEU A 251 8.38 7.32 -17.99
#